data_AF-A0A3C0G7S8-F1
#
_entry.id   AF-A0A3C0G7S8-F1
#
_cell.length_a   1.000
_cell.length_b   1.000
_cell.length_c   1.000
_cell.angle_alpha   90.00
_cell.angle_beta   90.00
_cell.angle_gamma   90.00
#
_symmetry.space_group_name_H-M   'P 1'
#
loop_
_entity.id
_entity.type
_entity.pdbx_description
1 polymer ?
#
loop_
_entity_poly.entity_id
_entity_poly.type
_entity_poly.pdbx_seq_one_letter_code
_entity_poly.pdbx_strand_id
1 'polypeptide(L)'
;MKKAITEAKVQRMRNLVTGKYKDKTSTQIGYKKTQTRYSEGDVWEEKGKTWTIKNGIKQNFTKLTELRKSIRMPLCCPKCGTRMNKRLDKKFYKLRGHCFDCNVAEEHKMRIEGTYKQYERETIGKKLDVLYENVKDSFDDFIENVGKQYITESGLKEEWYGGLTKDEYKAITDIELSKLKEKIDNYKKGGDTE
;
A
#
# COMPACT_ATOMS: atom_id res chain seq x y z
N MET A 1 19.62 -8.98 -73.03
CA MET A 1 18.56 -9.04 -72.00
C MET A 1 18.31 -7.64 -71.43
N LYS A 2 17.08 -7.10 -71.55
CA LYS A 2 16.69 -5.85 -70.86
C LYS A 2 16.58 -6.14 -69.36
N LYS A 3 17.31 -5.40 -68.51
CA LYS A 3 17.21 -5.53 -67.04
C LYS A 3 15.80 -5.09 -66.61
N ALA A 4 14.93 -6.03 -66.26
CA ALA A 4 13.63 -5.73 -65.69
C ALA A 4 13.80 -5.01 -64.34
N ILE A 5 12.95 -4.02 -64.07
CA ILE A 5 12.94 -3.30 -62.80
C ILE A 5 12.53 -4.30 -61.71
N THR A 6 13.34 -4.41 -60.66
CA THR A 6 13.05 -5.32 -59.55
C THR A 6 11.83 -4.86 -58.77
N GLU A 7 11.04 -5.82 -58.28
CA GLU A 7 9.81 -5.56 -57.52
C GLU A 7 10.04 -4.62 -56.32
N ALA A 8 11.17 -4.76 -55.63
CA ALA A 8 11.57 -3.89 -54.52
C ALA A 8 11.72 -2.41 -54.93
N LYS A 9 12.19 -2.13 -56.16
CA LYS A 9 12.30 -0.77 -56.69
C LYS A 9 10.94 -0.20 -57.06
N VAL A 10 10.04 -1.02 -57.63
CA VAL A 10 8.65 -0.63 -57.90
C VAL A 10 7.94 -0.28 -56.59
N GLN A 11 8.11 -1.11 -55.55
CA GLN A 11 7.53 -0.84 -54.24
C GLN A 11 8.12 0.43 -53.60
N ARG A 12 9.43 0.71 -53.81
CA ARG A 12 10.04 1.96 -53.32
C ARG A 12 9.42 3.19 -53.97
N MET A 13 9.22 3.14 -55.29
CA MET A 13 8.56 4.22 -56.02
C MET A 13 7.13 4.44 -55.50
N ARG A 14 6.37 3.35 -55.28
CA ARG A 14 5.02 3.41 -54.68
C ARG A 14 5.02 4.06 -53.29
N ASN A 15 5.98 3.71 -52.43
CA ASN A 15 6.10 4.27 -51.09
C ASN A 15 6.45 5.77 -51.11
N LEU A 16 7.26 6.22 -52.08
CA LEU A 16 7.60 7.63 -52.26
C LEU A 16 6.39 8.45 -52.73
N VAL A 17 5.61 7.93 -53.67
CA VAL A 17 4.40 8.60 -54.19
C VAL A 17 3.30 8.69 -53.12
N THR A 18 3.19 7.68 -52.26
CA THR A 18 2.17 7.64 -51.19
C THR A 18 2.58 8.35 -49.90
N GLY A 19 3.73 9.04 -49.88
CA GLY A 19 4.24 9.75 -48.69
C GLY A 19 4.74 8.84 -47.56
N LYS A 20 4.83 7.52 -47.79
CA LYS A 20 5.26 6.52 -46.82
C LYS A 20 6.77 6.27 -46.89
N TYR A 21 7.55 7.32 -46.62
CA TYR A 21 9.02 7.31 -46.80
C TYR A 21 9.77 6.21 -46.02
N LYS A 22 9.20 5.77 -44.90
CA LYS A 22 9.80 4.78 -43.97
C LYS A 22 9.35 3.34 -44.22
N ASP A 23 8.46 3.10 -45.19
CA ASP A 23 7.91 1.77 -45.44
C ASP A 23 8.92 0.85 -46.11
N LYS A 24 8.91 -0.42 -45.70
CA LYS A 24 9.85 -1.46 -46.16
C LYS A 24 9.54 -1.85 -47.61
N THR A 25 10.59 -2.10 -48.38
CA THR A 25 10.52 -2.51 -49.80
C THR A 25 11.01 -3.93 -50.06
N SER A 26 11.56 -4.59 -49.05
CA SER A 26 11.99 -5.99 -49.08
C SER A 26 11.92 -6.59 -47.67
N THR A 27 11.64 -7.89 -47.59
CA THR A 27 11.60 -8.66 -46.34
C THR A 27 13.03 -8.92 -45.86
N GLN A 28 13.51 -8.08 -44.93
CA GLN A 28 14.79 -8.28 -44.25
C GLN A 28 14.56 -9.02 -42.93
N ILE A 29 15.29 -10.12 -42.71
CA ILE A 29 15.30 -10.90 -41.48
C ILE A 29 16.31 -10.26 -40.53
N GLY A 30 15.82 -9.67 -39.44
CA GLY A 30 16.64 -9.00 -38.42
C GLY A 30 15.79 -8.28 -37.38
N TYR A 31 16.29 -8.11 -36.16
CA TYR A 31 15.59 -7.39 -35.10
C TYR A 31 15.35 -5.93 -35.52
N LYS A 32 14.08 -5.51 -35.58
CA LYS A 32 13.70 -4.12 -35.86
C LYS A 32 12.95 -3.56 -34.66
N LYS A 33 13.46 -2.48 -34.07
CA LYS A 33 12.77 -1.75 -33.00
C LYS A 33 11.60 -0.97 -33.60
N THR A 34 10.38 -1.29 -33.22
CA THR A 34 9.19 -0.51 -33.57
C THR A 34 9.29 0.87 -32.91
N GLN A 35 9.23 1.95 -33.70
CA GLN A 35 9.17 3.32 -33.19
C GLN A 35 7.71 3.77 -33.11
N THR A 36 6.98 3.31 -32.10
CA THR A 36 5.68 3.85 -31.74
C THR A 36 5.86 5.15 -30.97
N ARG A 37 5.11 6.20 -31.36
CA ARG A 37 4.99 7.44 -30.59
C ARG A 37 3.76 7.30 -29.71
N TYR A 38 3.93 7.59 -28.41
CA TYR A 38 2.86 7.59 -27.43
C TYR A 38 2.60 9.05 -27.00
N SER A 39 1.33 9.39 -26.79
CA SER A 39 0.86 10.67 -26.28
C SER A 39 0.71 10.67 -24.76
N GLU A 40 0.51 11.87 -24.17
CA GLU A 40 0.19 11.99 -22.74
C GLU A 40 -1.12 11.26 -22.41
N GLY A 41 -1.11 10.42 -21.38
CA GLY A 41 -2.26 9.60 -20.99
C GLY A 41 -2.31 8.21 -21.62
N ASP A 42 -1.48 7.91 -22.62
CA ASP A 42 -1.40 6.57 -23.19
C ASP A 42 -0.87 5.57 -22.16
N VAL A 43 -1.44 4.37 -22.13
CA VAL A 43 -0.95 3.23 -21.33
C VAL A 43 -0.58 2.11 -22.27
N TRP A 44 0.67 1.63 -22.20
CA TRP A 44 1.13 0.53 -23.05
C TRP A 44 2.07 -0.42 -22.30
N GLU A 45 2.14 -1.66 -22.77
CA GLU A 45 3.07 -2.65 -22.25
C GLU A 45 4.34 -2.71 -23.09
N GLU A 46 5.49 -2.63 -22.42
CA GLU A 46 6.80 -2.81 -23.04
C GLU A 46 7.71 -3.58 -22.08
N LYS A 47 8.23 -4.73 -22.55
CA LYS A 47 9.11 -5.63 -21.77
C LYS A 47 8.48 -6.08 -20.43
N GLY A 48 7.20 -6.44 -20.45
CA GLY A 48 6.46 -6.91 -19.26
C GLY A 48 6.19 -5.82 -18.21
N LYS A 49 6.34 -4.54 -18.58
CA LYS A 49 6.03 -3.39 -17.72
C LYS A 49 5.01 -2.50 -18.43
N THR A 50 4.03 -2.03 -17.68
CA THR A 50 3.06 -1.03 -18.09
C THR A 50 3.67 0.36 -17.93
N TRP A 51 3.65 1.15 -19.00
CA TRP A 51 4.20 2.49 -19.07
C TRP A 51 3.08 3.49 -19.33
N THR A 52 3.25 4.70 -18.81
CA THR A 52 2.41 5.84 -19.17
C THR A 52 3.25 7.10 -19.31
N ILE A 53 2.76 8.09 -20.04
CA ILE A 53 3.38 9.41 -20.11
C ILE A 53 2.57 10.35 -19.22
N LYS A 54 3.23 10.91 -18.21
CA LYS A 54 2.66 11.94 -17.33
C LYS A 54 3.62 13.11 -17.22
N ASN A 55 3.14 14.32 -17.54
CA ASN A 55 3.92 15.56 -17.57
C ASN A 55 5.18 15.43 -18.45
N GLY A 56 5.03 14.89 -19.66
CA GLY A 56 6.14 14.64 -20.59
C GLY A 56 7.16 13.56 -20.17
N ILE A 57 7.01 12.95 -19.00
CA ILE A 57 7.95 11.93 -18.49
C ILE A 57 7.30 10.55 -18.63
N LYS A 58 8.03 9.62 -19.27
CA LYS A 58 7.68 8.20 -19.30
C LYS A 58 7.85 7.59 -17.91
N GLN A 59 6.75 7.18 -17.28
CA GLN A 59 6.70 6.58 -15.95
C GLN A 59 6.20 5.14 -16.03
N ASN A 60 6.76 4.26 -15.20
CA ASN A 60 6.24 2.90 -15.03
C ASN A 60 5.01 2.96 -14.11
N PHE A 61 3.89 2.41 -14.59
CA PHE A 61 2.63 2.37 -13.87
C PHE A 61 2.39 0.96 -13.33
N THR A 62 2.68 0.71 -12.06
CA THR A 62 2.33 -0.55 -11.37
C THR A 62 1.16 -0.38 -10.41
N LYS A 63 0.52 -1.49 -9.98
CA LYS A 63 -0.50 -1.49 -8.91
C LYS A 63 -0.05 -0.76 -7.64
N LEU A 64 1.25 -0.83 -7.31
CA LEU A 64 1.84 -0.16 -6.14
C LEU A 64 2.07 1.35 -6.33
N THR A 65 1.82 1.90 -7.52
CA THR A 65 2.05 3.32 -7.80
C THR A 65 1.11 4.22 -7.01
N GLU A 66 -0.14 3.80 -6.85
CA GLU A 66 -1.14 4.52 -6.05
C GLU A 66 -0.77 4.52 -4.57
N LEU A 67 -0.38 3.36 -4.06
CA LEU A 67 0.09 3.20 -2.69
C LEU A 67 1.34 4.06 -2.41
N ARG A 68 2.31 4.10 -3.36
CA ARG A 68 3.50 4.97 -3.21
C ARG A 68 3.14 6.45 -3.19
N LYS A 69 2.08 6.86 -3.89
CA LYS A 69 1.60 8.25 -3.88
C LYS A 69 0.92 8.59 -2.56
N SER A 70 0.12 7.69 -1.99
CA SER A 70 -0.56 7.92 -0.71
C SER A 70 0.43 7.95 0.47
N ILE A 71 1.51 7.17 0.42
CA ILE A 71 2.55 7.15 1.46
C ILE A 71 3.49 8.37 1.34
N ARG A 72 3.62 8.97 0.15
CA ARG A 72 4.54 10.09 -0.08
C ARG A 72 4.06 11.35 0.64
N MET A 73 4.92 11.87 1.49
CA MET A 73 4.71 13.18 2.11
C MET A 73 4.94 14.30 1.10
N PRO A 74 4.03 15.28 0.99
CA PRO A 74 4.27 16.49 0.23
C PRO A 74 5.30 17.37 0.94
N LEU A 75 5.95 18.26 0.18
CA LEU A 75 6.87 19.25 0.74
C LEU A 75 6.16 20.29 1.62
N CYS A 76 4.90 20.59 1.27
CA CYS A 76 4.05 21.55 1.96
C CYS A 76 2.79 20.85 2.48
N CYS A 77 2.32 21.28 3.65
CA CYS A 77 1.12 20.74 4.27
C CYS A 77 -0.10 20.99 3.37
N PRO A 78 -0.96 19.97 3.13
CA PRO A 78 -2.15 20.15 2.29
C PRO A 78 -3.19 21.08 2.92
N LYS A 79 -3.15 21.29 4.25
CA LYS A 79 -4.12 22.13 4.97
C LYS A 79 -3.72 23.60 5.07
N CYS A 80 -2.45 23.89 5.36
CA CYS A 80 -1.99 25.26 5.62
C CYS A 80 -0.91 25.75 4.64
N GLY A 81 -0.43 24.91 3.72
CA GLY A 81 0.59 25.27 2.73
C GLY A 81 2.00 25.49 3.29
N THR A 82 2.20 25.40 4.61
CA THR A 82 3.53 25.57 5.21
C THR A 82 4.43 24.38 4.92
N ARG A 83 5.74 24.63 4.84
CA ARG A 83 6.75 23.59 4.62
C ARG A 83 6.77 22.62 5.80
N MET A 84 6.65 21.32 5.50
CA MET A 84 6.65 20.24 6.50
C MET A 84 8.08 19.78 6.83
N ASN A 85 8.82 20.61 7.58
CA ASN A 85 10.20 20.34 7.96
C ASN A 85 10.39 20.00 9.44
N LYS A 86 9.32 20.02 10.25
CA LYS A 86 9.44 19.82 11.70
C LYS A 86 9.64 18.33 12.01
N ARG A 87 10.26 18.07 13.17
CA ARG A 87 10.57 16.70 13.66
C ARG A 87 9.35 15.77 13.68
N LEU A 88 8.17 16.32 13.98
CA LEU A 88 6.94 15.56 14.15
C LEU A 88 6.05 15.52 12.91
N ASP A 89 6.25 16.41 11.93
CA ASP A 89 5.43 16.47 10.71
C ASP A 89 5.39 15.14 9.98
N LYS A 90 6.53 14.43 9.96
CA LYS A 90 6.61 13.11 9.32
C LYS A 90 5.68 12.07 9.94
N LYS A 91 5.51 12.12 11.26
CA LYS A 91 4.66 11.18 12.00
C LYS A 91 3.19 11.58 11.87
N PHE A 92 2.89 12.86 12.04
CA PHE A 92 1.52 13.37 11.98
C PHE A 92 0.90 13.28 10.59
N TYR A 93 1.68 13.49 9.53
CA TYR A 93 1.16 13.29 8.17
C TYR A 93 0.73 11.84 7.92
N LYS A 94 1.49 10.86 8.42
CA LYS A 94 1.13 9.44 8.27
C LYS A 94 -0.13 9.08 9.05
N LEU A 95 -0.37 9.74 10.20
CA LEU A 95 -1.51 9.45 11.08
C LEU A 95 -2.79 10.21 10.66
N ARG A 96 -2.66 11.48 10.27
CA ARG A 96 -3.77 12.42 10.07
C ARG A 96 -3.77 13.12 8.71
N GLY A 97 -2.76 12.91 7.87
CA GLY A 97 -2.65 13.53 6.55
C GLY A 97 -2.25 15.00 6.54
N HIS A 98 -1.87 15.59 7.68
CA HIS A 98 -1.48 17.01 7.78
C HIS A 98 -0.33 17.24 8.78
N CYS A 99 0.20 18.47 8.84
CA CYS A 99 1.35 18.82 9.69
C CYS A 99 1.01 18.87 11.18
N PHE A 100 2.05 18.85 12.02
CA PHE A 100 1.86 18.83 13.46
C PHE A 100 1.13 20.08 14.00
N ASP A 101 1.47 21.27 13.49
CA ASP A 101 0.87 22.52 13.95
C ASP A 101 -0.63 22.59 13.68
N CYS A 102 -1.07 22.07 12.53
CA CYS A 102 -2.49 22.00 12.19
C CYS A 102 -3.24 21.12 13.19
N ASN A 103 -2.66 19.99 13.61
CA ASN A 103 -3.25 19.12 14.62
C ASN A 103 -3.31 19.83 15.98
N VAL A 104 -2.25 20.54 16.39
CA VAL A 104 -2.25 21.31 17.65
C VAL A 104 -3.34 22.39 17.62
N ALA A 105 -3.51 23.09 16.50
CA ALA A 105 -4.55 24.11 16.35
C ALA A 105 -5.96 23.51 16.42
N GLU A 106 -6.18 22.32 15.84
CA GLU A 106 -7.44 21.58 15.95
C GLU A 106 -7.71 21.15 17.40
N GLU A 107 -6.75 20.52 18.06
CA GLU A 107 -6.88 20.08 19.46
C GLU A 107 -7.12 21.26 20.40
N HIS A 108 -6.46 22.39 20.17
CA HIS A 108 -6.68 23.62 20.93
C HIS A 108 -8.11 24.14 20.79
N LYS A 109 -8.67 24.15 19.56
CA LYS A 109 -10.07 24.52 19.33
C LYS A 109 -11.04 23.58 20.05
N MET A 110 -10.83 22.27 19.95
CA MET A 110 -11.66 21.29 20.67
C MET A 110 -11.60 21.45 22.19
N ARG A 111 -10.46 21.90 22.73
CA ARG A 111 -10.32 22.17 24.16
C ARG A 111 -11.10 23.41 24.59
N ILE A 112 -11.09 24.47 23.78
CA ILE A 112 -11.91 25.67 24.03
C ILE A 112 -13.40 25.31 23.97
N GLU A 113 -13.80 24.48 23.00
CA GLU A 113 -15.17 24.03 22.82
C GLU A 113 -15.60 22.97 23.85
N GLY A 114 -14.69 22.46 24.68
CA GLY A 114 -14.96 21.41 25.67
C GLY A 114 -15.16 20.00 25.10
N THR A 115 -15.09 19.82 23.77
CA THR A 115 -15.32 18.55 23.07
C THR A 115 -14.12 17.62 23.07
N TYR A 116 -12.93 18.12 23.46
CA TYR A 116 -11.68 17.35 23.43
C TYR A 116 -11.72 16.03 24.21
N LYS A 117 -12.32 16.01 25.41
CA LYS A 117 -12.38 14.80 26.25
C LYS A 117 -13.19 13.68 25.58
N GLN A 118 -14.28 14.04 24.91
CA GLN A 118 -15.08 13.09 24.16
C GLN A 118 -14.30 12.54 22.96
N TYR A 119 -13.68 13.42 22.19
CA TYR A 119 -12.84 13.05 21.06
C TYR A 119 -11.67 12.11 21.46
N GLU A 120 -11.01 12.42 22.57
CA GLU A 120 -9.94 11.60 23.13
C GLU A 120 -10.44 10.20 23.51
N ARG A 121 -11.58 10.13 24.23
CA ARG A 121 -12.20 8.87 24.63
C ARG A 121 -12.61 8.03 23.43
N GLU A 122 -13.23 8.63 22.41
CA GLU A 122 -13.60 7.92 21.18
C GLU A 122 -12.36 7.41 20.43
N THR A 123 -11.30 8.23 20.37
CA THR A 123 -10.05 7.86 19.69
C THR A 123 -9.34 6.72 20.41
N ILE A 124 -9.25 6.78 21.74
CA ILE A 124 -8.63 5.72 22.56
C ILE A 124 -9.50 4.47 22.54
N GLY A 125 -10.82 4.60 22.66
CA GLY A 125 -11.77 3.49 22.60
C GLY A 125 -11.65 2.68 21.30
N LYS A 126 -11.51 3.36 20.15
CA LYS A 126 -11.25 2.69 18.86
C LYS A 126 -9.90 1.96 18.83
N LYS A 127 -8.85 2.54 19.42
CA LYS A 127 -7.54 1.87 19.53
C LYS A 127 -7.61 0.64 20.44
N LEU A 128 -8.38 0.71 21.52
CA LEU A 128 -8.60 -0.40 22.43
C LEU A 128 -9.37 -1.55 21.76
N ASP A 129 -10.36 -1.26 20.90
CA ASP A 129 -11.02 -2.30 20.10
C ASP A 129 -10.03 -3.02 19.17
N VAL A 130 -9.20 -2.27 18.46
CA VAL A 130 -8.16 -2.87 17.58
C VAL A 130 -7.16 -3.69 18.41
N LEU A 131 -6.81 -3.21 19.60
CA LEU A 131 -5.94 -3.95 20.52
C LEU A 131 -6.62 -5.24 21.01
N TYR A 132 -7.92 -5.21 21.32
CA TYR A 132 -8.68 -6.39 21.72
C TYR A 132 -8.65 -7.47 20.62
N GLU A 133 -8.94 -7.09 19.37
CA GLU A 133 -8.89 -8.05 18.25
C GLU A 133 -7.48 -8.62 18.05
N ASN A 134 -6.44 -7.78 18.10
CA ASN A 134 -5.05 -8.26 17.98
C ASN A 134 -4.65 -9.23 19.10
N VAL A 135 -5.12 -8.97 20.33
CA VAL A 135 -4.86 -9.85 21.48
C VAL A 135 -5.60 -11.18 21.30
N LYS A 136 -6.86 -11.14 20.86
CA LYS A 136 -7.65 -12.32 20.56
C LYS A 136 -6.98 -13.17 19.48
N ASP A 137 -6.62 -12.58 18.35
CA ASP A 137 -5.94 -13.27 17.25
C ASP A 137 -4.62 -13.90 17.73
N SER A 138 -3.85 -13.19 18.56
CA SER A 138 -2.61 -13.72 19.13
C SER A 138 -2.84 -14.93 20.05
N PHE A 139 -3.95 -14.99 20.78
CA PHE A 139 -4.29 -16.14 21.62
C PHE A 139 -4.83 -17.30 20.80
N ASP A 140 -5.65 -17.04 19.78
CA ASP A 140 -6.13 -18.06 18.85
C ASP A 140 -4.95 -18.73 18.14
N ASP A 141 -4.01 -17.94 17.63
CA ASP A 141 -2.75 -18.42 17.05
C ASP A 141 -1.97 -19.27 18.07
N PHE A 142 -1.83 -18.81 19.31
CA PHE A 142 -1.12 -19.56 20.36
C PHE A 142 -1.78 -20.92 20.60
N ILE A 143 -3.11 -20.97 20.79
CA ILE A 143 -3.88 -22.19 21.06
C ILE A 143 -3.78 -23.19 19.91
N GLU A 144 -3.80 -22.72 18.66
CA GLU A 144 -3.59 -23.58 17.50
C GLU A 144 -2.19 -24.22 17.50
N ASN A 145 -1.19 -23.50 17.99
CA ASN A 145 0.20 -23.92 18.08
C ASN A 145 0.54 -24.77 19.31
N VAL A 146 -0.37 -24.90 20.29
CA VAL A 146 -0.18 -25.79 21.45
C VAL A 146 -0.05 -27.24 21.01
N GLY A 147 1.00 -27.93 21.49
CA GLY A 147 1.25 -29.35 21.22
C GLY A 147 1.78 -29.65 19.82
N LYS A 148 2.31 -28.63 19.10
CA LYS A 148 2.96 -28.87 17.81
C LYS A 148 4.32 -29.56 17.98
N GLN A 149 4.65 -30.35 16.97
CA GLN A 149 5.85 -31.16 16.88
C GLN A 149 6.89 -30.36 16.09
N TYR A 150 8.09 -30.23 16.63
CA TYR A 150 9.16 -29.44 16.03
C TYR A 150 10.23 -30.38 15.47
N ILE A 151 10.81 -30.02 14.32
CA ILE A 151 11.94 -30.75 13.75
C ILE A 151 13.20 -29.94 14.08
N THR A 152 14.14 -30.55 14.78
CA THR A 152 15.42 -29.92 15.11
C THR A 152 16.33 -29.85 13.88
N GLU A 153 17.37 -29.03 13.95
CA GLU A 153 18.39 -28.93 12.89
C GLU A 153 19.06 -30.28 12.58
N SER A 154 19.07 -31.18 13.56
CA SER A 154 19.55 -32.57 13.45
C SER A 154 18.57 -33.52 12.75
N GLY A 155 17.39 -33.04 12.34
CA GLY A 155 16.34 -33.85 11.73
C GLY A 155 15.54 -34.70 12.71
N LEU A 156 15.70 -34.48 14.02
CA LEU A 156 14.94 -35.20 15.04
C LEU A 156 13.60 -34.49 15.28
N LYS A 157 12.54 -35.29 15.34
CA LYS A 157 11.20 -34.82 15.69
C LYS A 157 11.08 -34.79 17.20
N GLU A 158 10.93 -33.60 17.75
CA GLU A 158 10.68 -33.36 19.17
C GLU A 158 9.21 -33.01 19.40
N GLU A 159 8.62 -33.71 20.36
CA GLU A 159 7.25 -33.48 20.80
C GLU A 159 7.34 -32.91 22.21
N TRP A 160 7.06 -31.61 22.33
CA TRP A 160 7.12 -30.92 23.61
C TRP A 160 5.79 -31.09 24.33
N TYR A 161 5.72 -32.09 25.22
CA TYR A 161 4.56 -32.37 26.04
C TYR A 161 4.63 -31.61 27.37
N GLY A 162 3.66 -30.74 27.63
CA GLY A 162 3.51 -30.01 28.89
C GLY A 162 2.52 -28.85 28.78
N GLY A 163 1.90 -28.49 29.91
CA GLY A 163 0.89 -27.43 29.99
C GLY A 163 -0.56 -27.91 29.92
N LEU A 164 -1.48 -26.95 29.86
CA LEU A 164 -2.92 -27.19 29.76
C LEU A 164 -3.29 -27.74 28.37
N THR A 165 -4.42 -28.42 28.28
CA THR A 165 -5.01 -28.85 27.02
C THR A 165 -5.53 -27.64 26.22
N LYS A 166 -5.76 -27.81 24.91
CA LYS A 166 -6.30 -26.75 24.05
C LYS A 166 -7.62 -26.20 24.58
N ASP A 167 -8.48 -27.07 25.08
CA ASP A 167 -9.81 -26.69 25.57
C ASP A 167 -9.71 -25.90 26.89
N GLU A 168 -8.77 -26.25 27.75
CA GLU A 168 -8.49 -25.50 28.97
C GLU A 168 -7.93 -24.10 28.68
N TYR A 169 -7.02 -23.97 27.70
CA TYR A 169 -6.54 -22.65 27.26
C TYR A 169 -7.67 -21.80 26.66
N LYS A 170 -8.55 -22.40 25.85
CA LYS A 170 -9.74 -21.70 25.32
C LYS A 170 -10.63 -21.18 26.45
N ALA A 171 -10.94 -22.02 27.44
CA ALA A 171 -11.77 -21.62 28.56
C ALA A 171 -11.17 -20.43 29.34
N ILE A 172 -9.86 -20.45 29.61
CA ILE A 172 -9.18 -19.35 30.31
C ILE A 172 -9.17 -18.08 29.46
N THR A 173 -8.84 -18.20 28.17
CA THR A 173 -8.75 -17.05 27.26
C THR A 173 -10.11 -16.39 27.03
N ASP A 174 -11.18 -17.16 26.89
CA ASP A 174 -12.55 -16.62 26.77
C ASP A 174 -12.95 -15.79 28.00
N ILE A 175 -12.61 -16.27 29.21
CA ILE A 175 -12.86 -15.54 30.45
C ILE A 175 -12.05 -14.23 30.48
N GLU A 176 -10.76 -14.26 30.18
CA GLU A 176 -9.94 -13.05 30.23
C GLU A 176 -10.30 -12.04 29.13
N LEU A 177 -10.66 -12.51 27.93
CA LEU A 177 -11.14 -11.66 26.84
C LEU A 177 -12.48 -11.00 27.20
N SER A 178 -13.41 -11.71 27.84
CA SER A 178 -14.67 -11.11 28.30
C SER A 178 -14.44 -9.98 29.31
N LYS A 179 -13.59 -10.20 30.32
CA LYS A 179 -13.19 -9.16 31.29
C LYS A 179 -12.53 -7.96 30.61
N LEU A 180 -11.66 -8.21 29.63
CA LEU A 180 -11.00 -7.14 28.87
C LEU A 180 -12.04 -6.34 28.07
N LYS A 181 -13.00 -7.01 27.44
CA LYS A 181 -14.04 -6.34 26.66
C LYS A 181 -14.93 -5.45 27.53
N GLU A 182 -15.34 -5.94 28.69
CA GLU A 182 -16.10 -5.15 29.67
C GLU A 182 -15.35 -3.87 30.10
N LYS A 183 -14.05 -3.98 30.40
CA LYS A 183 -13.21 -2.82 30.74
C LYS A 183 -13.16 -1.79 29.61
N ILE A 184 -13.04 -2.25 28.36
CA ILE A 184 -13.03 -1.36 27.18
C ILE A 184 -14.37 -0.65 27.01
N ASP A 185 -15.48 -1.38 27.19
CA ASP A 185 -16.82 -0.81 27.04
C ASP A 185 -17.16 0.18 28.16
N ASN A 186 -16.70 -0.07 29.39
CA ASN A 186 -16.81 0.87 30.51
C ASN A 186 -16.04 2.16 30.21
N TYR A 187 -14.78 2.05 29.75
CA TYR A 187 -13.97 3.20 29.36
C TYR A 187 -14.67 4.06 28.30
N LYS A 188 -15.29 3.45 27.29
CA LYS A 188 -16.04 4.16 26.22
C LYS A 188 -17.28 4.88 26.75
N LYS A 189 -17.98 4.29 27.71
CA LYS A 189 -19.15 4.91 28.38
C LYS A 189 -18.75 6.07 29.29
N GLY A 190 -17.44 6.27 29.54
CA GLY A 190 -16.95 7.26 30.47
C GLY A 190 -17.06 6.81 31.93
N GLY A 191 -17.24 5.51 32.16
CA GLY A 191 -17.01 4.89 33.45
C GLY A 191 -15.51 4.75 33.68
N ASP A 192 -15.09 5.07 34.89
CA ASP A 192 -13.73 4.92 35.43
C ASP A 192 -12.78 6.09 35.11
N THR A 193 -13.04 7.21 35.78
CA THR A 193 -11.99 7.93 36.51
C THR A 193 -12.06 7.52 37.98
N GLU A 194 -11.43 6.41 38.32
CA GLU A 194 -10.88 6.12 39.66
C GLU A 194 -9.78 5.07 39.53
#